data_AF-A0A0C1XKI4-F1
#
_entry.id   AF-A0A0C1XKI4-F1
#
_cell.length_a   1.000
_cell.length_b   1.000
_cell.length_c   1.000
_cell.angle_alpha   90.00
_cell.angle_beta   90.00
_cell.angle_gamma   90.00
#
_symmetry.space_group_name_H-M   'P 1'
#
loop_
_entity.id
_entity.type
_entity.pdbx_description
1 polymer ?
#
loop_
_entity_poly.entity_id
_entity_poly.type
_entity_poly.pdbx_seq_one_letter_code
_entity_poly.pdbx_strand_id
1 'polypeptide(L)'
;MITTRRRLVKGISAAALGATVALAAQPAAMANEARPHARTYQECRGVTVDKGAPVISKVSVFIKAPQKTVWRLHTDIDNWASWIPEITPAQKKTPGPLRPGSVFEWSPQDMHITSTVKTVKPLRCTAWGAPVNGIDGVHLFTFKPVKGGVLATTEESWAGPPVDADIPGSQSTLDTGLKDWMNRLKETAEAGSARP
;
A
#
# COMPACT_ATOMS: atom_id res chain seq x y z
N MET A 1 -52.25 52.50 -77.55
CA MET A 1 -51.60 53.68 -76.93
C MET A 1 -51.71 53.57 -75.42
N ILE A 2 -50.59 53.80 -74.71
CA ILE A 2 -50.49 54.25 -73.31
C ILE A 2 -50.96 53.22 -72.25
N THR A 3 -50.06 52.39 -71.74
CA THR A 3 -49.29 52.57 -70.48
C THR A 3 -50.16 52.81 -69.24
N THR A 4 -50.12 51.88 -68.26
CA THR A 4 -49.77 52.14 -66.84
C THR A 4 -50.47 51.18 -65.85
N ARG A 5 -49.64 50.34 -65.23
CA ARG A 5 -49.60 49.85 -63.83
C ARG A 5 -50.91 49.59 -63.07
N ARG A 6 -50.99 48.41 -62.43
CA ARG A 6 -51.15 48.29 -60.96
C ARG A 6 -50.80 46.90 -60.42
N ARG A 7 -50.21 46.92 -59.22
CA ARG A 7 -49.61 45.83 -58.44
C ARG A 7 -50.67 44.99 -57.72
N LEU A 8 -50.37 43.72 -57.46
CA LEU A 8 -49.97 43.19 -56.13
C LEU A 8 -50.04 41.65 -56.18
N VAL A 9 -48.90 40.98 -55.99
CA VAL A 9 -48.89 39.59 -55.56
C VAL A 9 -48.12 39.53 -54.24
N LYS A 10 -48.88 39.11 -53.22
CA LYS A 10 -48.52 38.35 -52.02
C LYS A 10 -47.11 37.75 -52.10
N GLY A 11 -46.27 37.75 -51.08
CA GLY A 11 -46.51 37.95 -49.67
C GLY A 11 -45.46 37.15 -48.92
N ILE A 12 -45.36 37.47 -47.63
CA ILE A 12 -44.99 36.57 -46.55
C ILE A 12 -43.48 36.34 -46.32
N SER A 13 -43.13 36.72 -45.09
CA SER A 13 -42.01 36.33 -44.24
C SER A 13 -40.70 37.11 -44.42
N ALA A 14 -40.48 38.14 -43.59
CA ALA A 14 -39.99 38.04 -42.20
C ALA A 14 -38.48 37.71 -42.22
N ALA A 15 -37.62 38.72 -42.07
CA ALA A 15 -37.14 39.23 -40.78
C ALA A 15 -36.13 38.24 -40.15
N ALA A 16 -34.98 38.64 -39.62
CA ALA A 16 -34.32 39.92 -39.52
C ALA A 16 -32.91 39.62 -39.01
N LEU A 17 -31.98 40.54 -39.31
CA LEU A 17 -30.84 40.93 -38.48
C LEU A 17 -29.87 39.82 -38.04
N GLY A 18 -28.75 39.77 -38.77
CA GLY A 18 -27.53 39.14 -38.29
C GLY A 18 -27.07 39.80 -37.00
N ALA A 19 -27.02 39.01 -35.94
CA ALA A 19 -26.38 39.34 -34.68
C ALA A 19 -25.09 38.52 -34.57
N THR A 20 -23.97 39.23 -34.53
CA THR A 20 -22.64 38.75 -34.19
C THR A 20 -22.64 38.04 -32.85
N VAL A 21 -22.25 36.77 -32.81
CA VAL A 21 -21.86 36.11 -31.56
C VAL A 21 -20.34 36.08 -31.53
N ALA A 22 -19.75 37.01 -30.76
CA ALA A 22 -18.36 36.93 -30.36
C ALA A 22 -18.19 35.65 -29.52
N LEU A 23 -17.32 34.74 -29.96
CA LEU A 23 -16.87 33.61 -29.14
C LEU A 23 -16.11 34.20 -27.95
N ALA A 24 -16.78 34.32 -26.81
CA ALA A 24 -16.12 34.55 -25.54
C ALA A 24 -15.27 33.30 -25.23
N ALA A 25 -13.95 33.44 -25.33
CA ALA A 25 -13.01 32.45 -24.83
C ALA A 25 -13.24 32.34 -23.31
N GLN A 26 -13.81 31.22 -22.88
CA GLN A 26 -13.93 30.90 -21.47
C GLN A 26 -12.51 30.74 -20.92
N PRO A 27 -12.12 31.40 -19.81
CA PRO A 27 -10.92 30.99 -19.10
C PRO A 27 -11.16 29.55 -18.62
N ALA A 28 -10.25 28.65 -18.96
CA ALA A 28 -10.24 27.30 -18.45
C ALA A 28 -10.10 27.34 -16.91
N ALA A 29 -11.23 27.38 -16.22
CA ALA A 29 -11.34 26.89 -14.87
C ALA A 29 -11.37 25.36 -14.93
N MET A 30 -10.78 24.73 -13.91
CA MET A 30 -10.65 23.28 -13.69
C MET A 30 -9.39 22.69 -14.34
N ALA A 31 -8.47 22.02 -13.63
CA ALA A 31 -8.57 21.41 -12.32
C ALA A 31 -7.23 21.47 -11.61
N ASN A 32 -7.24 22.00 -10.38
CA ASN A 32 -6.28 21.58 -9.38
C ASN A 32 -6.69 20.16 -8.96
N GLU A 33 -6.46 19.18 -9.83
CA GLU A 33 -6.41 17.79 -9.38
C GLU A 33 -5.22 17.73 -8.43
N ALA A 34 -5.52 17.69 -7.14
CA ALA A 34 -4.57 17.24 -6.16
C ALA A 34 -3.99 15.93 -6.70
N ARG A 35 -2.71 15.97 -7.11
CA ARG A 35 -1.97 14.76 -7.48
C ARG A 35 -2.31 13.72 -6.41
N PRO A 36 -2.82 12.53 -6.75
CA PRO A 36 -3.04 11.50 -5.76
C PRO A 36 -1.73 11.40 -4.98
N HIS A 37 -1.79 11.61 -3.66
CA HIS A 37 -0.60 11.68 -2.81
C HIS A 37 0.38 10.65 -3.31
N ALA A 38 1.52 11.10 -3.87
CA ALA A 38 2.53 10.20 -4.37
C ALA A 38 2.75 9.18 -3.25
N ARG A 39 2.38 7.91 -3.47
CA ARG A 39 2.35 6.92 -2.39
C ARG A 39 3.76 6.90 -1.81
N THR A 40 3.93 7.46 -0.62
CA THR A 40 5.25 7.49 0.01
C THR A 40 5.46 6.13 0.65
N TYR A 41 6.13 5.26 -0.10
CA TYR A 41 6.60 3.98 0.38
C TYR A 41 7.67 4.18 1.46
N GLN A 42 7.68 3.29 2.44
CA GLN A 42 8.75 3.19 3.41
C GLN A 42 10.02 2.65 2.75
N GLU A 43 11.16 2.91 3.37
CA GLU A 43 12.44 2.38 2.92
C GLU A 43 13.28 1.89 4.11
N CYS A 44 14.03 0.82 3.89
CA CYS A 44 15.04 0.33 4.82
C CYS A 44 16.39 0.22 4.11
N ARG A 45 17.31 1.15 4.40
CA ARG A 45 18.65 1.17 3.78
C ARG A 45 18.61 1.07 2.24
N GLY A 46 17.67 1.77 1.60
CA GLY A 46 17.47 1.77 0.15
C GLY A 46 16.60 0.63 -0.39
N VAL A 47 16.14 -0.30 0.45
CA VAL A 47 15.18 -1.35 0.06
C VAL A 47 13.76 -0.86 0.34
N THR A 48 12.85 -1.05 -0.61
CA THR A 48 11.42 -0.77 -0.51
C THR A 48 10.63 -1.89 -1.18
N VAL A 49 9.31 -1.86 -1.06
CA VAL A 49 8.41 -2.76 -1.79
C VAL A 49 8.55 -2.57 -3.30
N ASP A 50 8.18 -3.58 -4.08
CA ASP A 50 8.11 -3.43 -5.53
C ASP A 50 6.94 -2.49 -5.88
N LYS A 51 7.28 -1.30 -6.40
CA LYS A 51 6.32 -0.25 -6.75
C LYS A 51 5.52 -0.60 -8.02
N GLY A 52 6.00 -1.55 -8.82
CA GLY A 52 5.33 -2.05 -10.02
C GLY A 52 4.44 -3.27 -9.78
N ALA A 53 4.43 -3.82 -8.55
CA ALA A 53 3.64 -4.99 -8.22
C ALA A 53 2.13 -4.71 -8.34
N PRO A 54 1.34 -5.66 -8.87
CA PRO A 54 -0.12 -5.51 -9.01
C PRO A 54 -0.84 -5.37 -7.66
N VAL A 55 -0.27 -5.95 -6.60
CA VAL A 55 -0.81 -5.93 -5.24
C VAL A 55 0.22 -5.32 -4.30
N ILE A 56 -0.18 -4.26 -3.58
CA ILE A 56 0.64 -3.64 -2.54
C ILE A 56 -0.26 -3.24 -1.39
N SER A 57 0.09 -3.63 -0.16
CA SER A 57 -0.62 -3.24 1.05
C SER A 57 0.29 -2.49 2.03
N LYS A 58 -0.33 -1.65 2.86
CA LYS A 58 0.33 -0.84 3.89
C LYS A 58 -0.55 -0.78 5.13
N VAL A 59 0.01 -1.14 6.28
CA VAL A 59 -0.64 -1.00 7.58
C VAL A 59 0.29 -0.26 8.54
N SER A 60 -0.27 0.70 9.28
CA SER A 60 0.47 1.44 10.31
C SER A 60 -0.31 1.43 11.62
N VAL A 61 0.35 1.09 12.71
CA VAL A 61 -0.25 1.05 14.05
C VAL A 61 0.65 1.78 15.05
N PHE A 62 0.03 2.53 15.95
CA PHE A 62 0.71 3.07 17.12
C PHE A 62 0.71 2.02 18.23
N ILE A 63 1.90 1.71 18.74
CA ILE A 63 2.13 0.73 19.79
C ILE A 63 2.69 1.45 21.03
N LYS A 64 1.94 1.42 22.12
CA LYS A 64 2.30 1.99 23.43
C LYS A 64 3.23 1.06 24.20
N ALA A 65 4.40 0.80 23.62
CA ALA A 65 5.44 -0.05 24.20
C ALA A 65 6.84 0.51 23.89
N PRO A 66 7.87 0.17 24.69
CA PRO A 66 9.24 0.51 24.36
C PRO A 66 9.67 -0.07 23.02
N GLN A 67 10.43 0.70 22.22
CA GLN A 67 10.90 0.25 20.91
C GLN A 67 11.68 -1.06 20.94
N LYS A 68 12.46 -1.28 22.00
CA LYS A 68 13.22 -2.53 22.19
C LYS A 68 12.30 -3.74 22.36
N THR A 69 11.13 -3.57 22.99
CA THR A 69 10.14 -4.64 23.17
C THR A 69 9.51 -5.01 21.83
N VAL A 70 9.02 -4.01 21.09
CA VAL A 70 8.43 -4.22 19.75
C VAL A 70 9.45 -4.85 18.80
N TRP A 71 10.68 -4.33 18.79
CA TRP A 71 11.75 -4.85 17.94
C TRP A 71 12.12 -6.30 18.27
N ARG A 72 12.17 -6.66 19.56
CA ARG A 72 12.47 -8.02 19.97
C ARG A 72 11.37 -8.97 19.50
N LEU A 73 10.10 -8.66 19.77
CA LEU A 73 8.96 -9.47 19.29
C LEU A 73 9.01 -9.67 17.77
N HIS A 74 9.30 -8.60 17.03
CA HIS A 74 9.40 -8.64 15.58
C HIS A 74 10.58 -9.50 15.07
N THR A 75 11.76 -9.37 15.68
CA THR A 75 12.99 -10.01 15.15
C THR A 75 13.32 -11.37 15.74
N ASP A 76 12.60 -11.78 16.78
CA ASP A 76 12.74 -13.08 17.44
C ASP A 76 11.87 -14.14 16.76
N ILE A 77 12.25 -14.48 15.51
CA ILE A 77 11.50 -15.36 14.60
C ILE A 77 11.22 -16.73 15.22
N ASP A 78 12.19 -17.30 15.94
CA ASP A 78 12.05 -18.62 16.56
C ASP A 78 10.96 -18.65 17.66
N ASN A 79 10.55 -17.47 18.15
CA ASN A 79 9.52 -17.31 19.17
C ASN A 79 8.22 -16.69 18.62
N TRP A 80 8.05 -16.54 17.31
CA TRP A 80 6.80 -16.00 16.73
C TRP A 80 5.55 -16.81 17.11
N ALA A 81 5.66 -18.14 17.16
CA ALA A 81 4.56 -19.02 17.55
C ALA A 81 4.05 -18.77 18.98
N SER A 82 4.81 -18.07 19.84
CA SER A 82 4.33 -17.73 21.20
C SER A 82 3.24 -16.66 21.22
N TRP A 83 3.10 -15.89 20.14
CA TRP A 83 2.13 -14.78 20.04
C TRP A 83 1.35 -14.74 18.72
N ILE A 84 1.80 -15.52 17.71
CA ILE A 84 1.03 -15.89 16.52
C ILE A 84 1.11 -17.41 16.33
N PRO A 85 0.37 -18.20 17.13
CA PRO A 85 0.50 -19.67 17.16
C PRO A 85 0.22 -20.36 15.81
N GLU A 86 -0.59 -19.75 14.96
CA GLU A 86 -0.88 -20.24 13.60
C GLU A 86 0.33 -20.16 12.66
N ILE A 87 1.37 -19.39 12.98
CA ILE A 87 2.61 -19.31 12.20
C ILE A 87 3.58 -20.37 12.71
N THR A 88 3.16 -21.62 12.54
CA THR A 88 3.97 -22.79 12.89
C THR A 88 4.21 -23.65 11.65
N PRO A 89 5.47 -23.92 11.26
CA PRO A 89 6.70 -23.46 11.92
C PRO A 89 6.90 -21.94 11.86
N ALA A 90 7.76 -21.42 12.73
CA ALA A 90 8.49 -20.17 12.58
C ALA A 90 9.92 -20.41 13.08
N GLN A 91 10.88 -20.51 12.16
CA GLN A 91 12.21 -20.97 12.51
C GLN A 91 13.28 -20.36 11.59
N LYS A 92 14.31 -19.75 12.19
CA LYS A 92 15.52 -19.38 11.47
C LYS A 92 16.29 -20.63 11.06
N LYS A 93 16.71 -20.65 9.81
CA LYS A 93 17.66 -21.65 9.28
C LYS A 93 19.09 -21.17 9.34
N THR A 94 19.30 -19.85 9.35
CA THR A 94 20.62 -19.26 9.51
C THR A 94 20.91 -18.97 11.00
N PRO A 95 22.07 -19.40 11.54
CA PRO A 95 22.41 -19.16 12.94
C PRO A 95 22.71 -17.69 13.22
N GLY A 96 22.54 -17.31 14.50
CA GLY A 96 22.90 -16.00 15.03
C GLY A 96 21.81 -14.92 14.88
N PRO A 97 22.18 -13.65 15.08
CA PRO A 97 21.27 -12.51 14.93
C PRO A 97 20.79 -12.34 13.48
N LEU A 98 19.60 -11.77 13.33
CA LEU A 98 19.00 -11.44 12.04
C LEU A 98 19.89 -10.42 11.30
N ARG A 99 20.32 -10.76 10.09
CA ARG A 99 21.21 -9.96 9.25
C ARG A 99 20.86 -10.15 7.77
N PRO A 100 21.34 -9.29 6.85
CA PRO A 100 21.24 -9.57 5.42
C PRO A 100 21.74 -10.99 5.09
N GLY A 101 20.95 -11.74 4.32
CA GLY A 101 21.21 -13.14 3.99
C GLY A 101 20.72 -14.16 5.01
N SER A 102 20.18 -13.76 6.17
CA SER A 102 19.48 -14.69 7.05
C SER A 102 18.26 -15.30 6.36
N VAL A 103 18.11 -16.61 6.48
CA VAL A 103 16.99 -17.40 5.95
C VAL A 103 16.15 -17.94 7.11
N PHE A 104 14.84 -17.92 6.94
CA PHE A 104 13.88 -18.51 7.88
C PHE A 104 12.68 -19.10 7.15
N GLU A 105 12.12 -20.15 7.75
CA GLU A 105 10.87 -20.78 7.32
C GLU A 105 9.75 -20.38 8.27
N TRP A 106 8.58 -20.12 7.71
CA TRP A 106 7.41 -19.76 8.47
C TRP A 106 6.12 -20.11 7.72
N SER A 107 5.02 -20.28 8.45
CA SER A 107 3.73 -20.68 7.86
C SER A 107 2.59 -19.67 8.09
N PRO A 108 2.61 -18.50 7.46
CA PRO A 108 1.45 -17.61 7.50
C PRO A 108 0.29 -18.18 6.68
N GLN A 109 -0.92 -18.17 7.23
CA GLN A 109 -2.16 -18.52 6.51
C GLN A 109 -2.08 -19.90 5.81
N ASP A 110 -1.53 -20.90 6.49
CA ASP A 110 -1.32 -22.26 5.98
C ASP A 110 -0.40 -22.36 4.74
N MET A 111 0.32 -21.29 4.39
CA MET A 111 1.31 -21.29 3.32
C MET A 111 2.72 -21.51 3.89
N HIS A 112 3.43 -22.53 3.43
CA HIS A 112 4.84 -22.72 3.80
C HIS A 112 5.74 -21.77 3.00
N ILE A 113 6.36 -20.81 3.69
CA ILE A 113 7.17 -19.75 3.08
C ILE A 113 8.62 -19.85 3.56
N THR A 114 9.57 -19.76 2.63
CA THR A 114 10.99 -19.52 2.94
C THR A 114 11.34 -18.08 2.60
N SER A 115 11.63 -17.29 3.64
CA SER A 115 12.01 -15.88 3.50
C SER A 115 13.51 -15.69 3.63
N THR A 116 14.05 -14.77 2.81
CA THR A 116 15.44 -14.32 2.91
C THR A 116 15.49 -12.84 3.25
N VAL A 117 16.16 -12.51 4.34
CA VAL A 117 16.38 -11.13 4.79
C VAL A 117 17.24 -10.38 3.79
N LYS A 118 16.70 -9.31 3.21
CA LYS A 118 17.42 -8.42 2.31
C LYS A 118 18.20 -7.38 3.10
N THR A 119 17.61 -6.83 4.16
CA THR A 119 18.24 -5.78 4.96
C THR A 119 17.67 -5.69 6.37
N VAL A 120 18.50 -5.23 7.30
CA VAL A 120 18.13 -4.94 8.68
C VAL A 120 18.86 -3.67 9.11
N LYS A 121 18.12 -2.75 9.73
CA LYS A 121 18.67 -1.67 10.54
C LYS A 121 18.10 -1.81 11.96
N PRO A 122 18.93 -2.19 12.95
CA PRO A 122 18.48 -2.42 14.32
C PRO A 122 17.58 -1.31 14.85
N LEU A 123 16.48 -1.69 15.50
CA LEU A 123 15.48 -0.79 16.08
C LEU A 123 14.87 0.19 15.07
N ARG A 124 14.94 -0.06 13.76
CA ARG A 124 14.47 0.91 12.76
C ARG A 124 13.70 0.24 11.65
N CYS A 125 14.23 -0.81 11.04
CA CYS A 125 13.55 -1.45 9.93
C CYS A 125 14.13 -2.82 9.57
N THR A 126 13.32 -3.64 8.91
CA THR A 126 13.71 -4.90 8.27
C THR A 126 13.05 -4.99 6.91
N ALA A 127 13.70 -5.61 5.93
CA ALA A 127 13.03 -6.08 4.73
C ALA A 127 13.49 -7.49 4.40
N TRP A 128 12.57 -8.35 4.02
CA TRP A 128 12.84 -9.68 3.47
C TRP A 128 12.05 -9.89 2.19
N GLY A 129 12.54 -10.79 1.36
CA GLY A 129 11.81 -11.26 0.19
C GLY A 129 11.49 -12.74 0.34
N ALA A 130 10.37 -13.15 -0.22
CA ALA A 130 9.87 -14.51 -0.09
C ALA A 130 9.21 -14.97 -1.40
N PRO A 131 9.96 -15.64 -2.29
CA PRO A 131 9.35 -16.31 -3.42
C PRO A 131 8.60 -17.56 -2.93
N VAL A 132 7.30 -17.65 -3.17
CA VAL A 132 6.48 -18.82 -2.81
C VAL A 132 5.46 -19.11 -3.90
N ASN A 133 5.40 -20.36 -4.39
CA ASN A 133 4.40 -20.80 -5.37
C ASN A 133 4.28 -19.90 -6.62
N GLY A 134 5.38 -19.29 -7.07
CA GLY A 134 5.38 -18.36 -8.22
C GLY A 134 4.95 -16.93 -7.89
N ILE A 135 4.81 -16.59 -6.60
CA ILE A 135 4.60 -15.23 -6.09
C ILE A 135 5.95 -14.69 -5.61
N ASP A 136 6.35 -13.53 -6.13
CA ASP A 136 7.48 -12.75 -5.63
C ASP A 136 6.98 -11.71 -4.63
N GLY A 137 7.38 -11.86 -3.36
CA GLY A 137 7.03 -10.96 -2.27
C GLY A 137 8.21 -10.12 -1.77
N VAL A 138 7.98 -8.84 -1.47
CA VAL A 138 8.87 -8.01 -0.63
C VAL A 138 8.08 -7.48 0.55
N HIS A 139 8.51 -7.83 1.76
CA HIS A 139 7.85 -7.46 3.01
C HIS A 139 8.77 -6.59 3.87
N LEU A 140 8.32 -5.37 4.13
CA LEU A 140 9.09 -4.29 4.75
C LEU A 140 8.41 -3.84 6.04
N PHE A 141 9.18 -3.76 7.12
CA PHE A 141 8.75 -3.17 8.38
C PHE A 141 9.61 -1.98 8.75
N THR A 142 8.98 -0.94 9.28
CA THR A 142 9.65 0.21 9.88
C THR A 142 9.09 0.51 11.27
N PHE A 143 9.96 0.98 12.16
CA PHE A 143 9.68 1.26 13.56
C PHE A 143 10.19 2.64 13.90
N LYS A 144 9.28 3.62 13.94
CA LYS A 144 9.60 5.02 14.25
C LYS A 144 9.25 5.33 15.71
N PRO A 145 10.22 5.69 16.56
CA PRO A 145 9.92 6.22 17.89
C PRO A 145 9.07 7.48 17.78
N VAL A 146 8.02 7.56 18.58
CA VAL A 146 7.17 8.73 18.71
C VAL A 146 6.86 8.96 20.20
N LYS A 147 6.24 10.09 20.55
CA LYS A 147 5.88 10.35 21.94
C LYS A 147 4.96 9.23 22.47
N GLY A 148 5.37 8.59 23.55
CA GLY A 148 4.59 7.54 24.23
C GLY A 148 4.65 6.15 23.61
N GLY A 149 5.43 5.91 22.55
CA GLY A 149 5.50 4.59 21.93
C GLY A 149 6.25 4.55 20.59
N VAL A 150 5.80 3.65 19.72
CA VAL A 150 6.36 3.41 18.39
C VAL A 150 5.24 3.46 17.36
N LEU A 151 5.46 4.19 16.27
CA LEU A 151 4.68 4.01 15.05
C LEU A 151 5.33 2.89 14.24
N ALA A 152 4.70 1.73 14.21
CA ALA A 152 5.14 0.58 13.44
C ALA A 152 4.36 0.55 12.12
N THR A 153 5.07 0.45 10.99
CA THR A 153 4.48 0.40 9.66
C THR A 153 5.01 -0.82 8.92
N THR A 154 4.10 -1.63 8.40
CA THR A 154 4.41 -2.72 7.47
C THR A 154 3.91 -2.36 6.08
N GLU A 155 4.69 -2.71 5.07
CA GLU A 155 4.34 -2.64 3.65
C GLU A 155 4.76 -3.93 2.97
N GLU A 156 3.91 -4.45 2.10
CA GLU A 156 4.22 -5.67 1.36
C GLU A 156 3.71 -5.56 -0.08
N SER A 157 4.50 -6.06 -1.03
CA SER A 157 4.14 -6.15 -2.45
C SER A 157 4.20 -7.60 -2.92
N TRP A 158 3.20 -8.02 -3.70
CA TRP A 158 3.13 -9.34 -4.33
C TRP A 158 2.99 -9.20 -5.85
N ALA A 159 3.76 -9.98 -6.59
CA ALA A 159 3.68 -10.10 -8.04
C ALA A 159 3.80 -11.56 -8.49
N GLY A 160 3.31 -11.87 -9.69
CA GLY A 160 3.46 -13.19 -10.31
C GLY A 160 2.13 -13.78 -10.78
N PRO A 161 2.16 -14.87 -11.59
CA PRO A 161 0.97 -15.40 -12.26
C PRO A 161 -0.22 -15.70 -11.34
N PRO A 162 -0.05 -16.25 -10.12
CA PRO A 162 -1.18 -16.44 -9.20
C PRO A 162 -1.83 -15.13 -8.75
N VAL A 163 -1.02 -14.08 -8.57
CA VAL A 163 -1.51 -12.74 -8.17
C VAL A 163 -2.26 -12.10 -9.34
N ASP A 164 -1.72 -12.20 -10.55
CA ASP A 164 -2.33 -11.66 -11.76
C ASP A 164 -3.68 -12.33 -12.09
N ALA A 165 -3.85 -13.60 -11.71
CA ALA A 165 -5.07 -14.35 -11.92
C ALA A 165 -6.25 -13.87 -11.04
N ASP A 166 -5.97 -13.32 -9.85
CA ASP A 166 -6.99 -12.74 -8.95
C ASP A 166 -6.38 -11.61 -8.09
N ILE A 167 -6.20 -10.45 -8.72
CA ILE A 167 -5.68 -9.25 -8.04
C ILE A 167 -6.59 -8.82 -6.87
N PRO A 168 -7.93 -8.74 -7.02
CA PRO A 168 -8.80 -8.33 -5.91
C PRO A 168 -8.74 -9.30 -4.72
N GLY A 169 -8.75 -10.61 -4.96
CA GLY A 169 -8.63 -11.61 -3.90
C GLY A 169 -7.27 -11.55 -3.21
N SER A 170 -6.19 -11.47 -3.99
CA SER A 170 -4.83 -11.33 -3.47
C SER A 170 -4.65 -10.07 -2.63
N GLN A 171 -5.21 -8.93 -3.06
CA GLN A 171 -5.19 -7.68 -2.29
C GLN A 171 -5.95 -7.82 -0.98
N SER A 172 -7.15 -8.42 -1.00
CA SER A 172 -7.97 -8.64 0.20
C SER A 172 -7.26 -9.54 1.23
N THR A 173 -6.65 -10.63 0.75
CA THR A 173 -5.86 -11.56 1.56
C THR A 173 -4.67 -10.85 2.20
N LEU A 174 -3.90 -10.08 1.41
CA LEU A 174 -2.75 -9.35 1.92
C LEU A 174 -3.15 -8.27 2.94
N ASP A 175 -4.19 -7.49 2.65
CA ASP A 175 -4.70 -6.47 3.55
C ASP A 175 -5.13 -7.05 4.91
N THR A 176 -5.81 -8.20 4.88
CA THR A 176 -6.29 -8.87 6.09
C THR A 176 -5.12 -9.42 6.90
N GLY A 177 -4.18 -10.10 6.24
CA GLY A 177 -2.99 -10.66 6.90
C GLY A 177 -2.13 -9.60 7.57
N LEU A 178 -1.86 -8.48 6.89
CA LEU A 178 -1.05 -7.39 7.48
C LEU A 178 -1.77 -6.71 8.65
N LYS A 179 -3.10 -6.54 8.58
CA LYS A 179 -3.87 -5.95 9.68
C LYS A 179 -3.84 -6.85 10.91
N ASP A 180 -4.09 -8.14 10.74
CA ASP A 180 -4.05 -9.11 11.85
C ASP A 180 -2.67 -9.16 12.50
N TRP A 181 -1.61 -9.31 11.69
CA TRP A 181 -0.23 -9.32 12.18
C TRP A 181 0.11 -8.08 13.02
N MET A 182 -0.21 -6.89 12.51
CA MET A 182 0.13 -5.64 13.19
C MET A 182 -0.69 -5.42 14.47
N ASN A 183 -1.95 -5.87 14.50
CA ASN A 183 -2.78 -5.81 15.71
C ASN A 183 -2.24 -6.74 16.78
N ARG A 184 -1.85 -7.97 16.44
CA ARG A 184 -1.26 -8.93 17.39
C ARG A 184 0.08 -8.46 17.93
N LEU A 185 0.92 -7.87 17.07
CA LEU A 185 2.18 -7.27 17.50
C LEU A 185 1.94 -6.14 18.50
N LYS A 186 0.94 -5.29 18.25
CA LYS A 186 0.53 -4.21 19.15
C LYS A 186 0.07 -4.75 20.50
N GLU A 187 -0.91 -5.66 20.50
CA GLU A 187 -1.51 -6.21 21.72
C GLU A 187 -0.45 -6.91 22.58
N THR A 188 0.39 -7.74 21.97
CA THR A 188 1.45 -8.48 22.66
C THR A 188 2.49 -7.53 23.27
N ALA A 189 2.93 -6.53 22.52
CA ALA A 189 3.92 -5.57 22.98
C ALA A 189 3.40 -4.69 24.14
N GLU A 190 2.14 -4.28 24.07
CA GLU A 190 1.50 -3.46 25.10
C GLU A 190 1.24 -4.27 26.38
N ALA A 191 0.79 -5.52 26.28
CA ALA A 191 0.61 -6.40 27.42
C ALA A 191 1.94 -6.69 28.15
N GLY A 192 3.02 -6.95 27.42
CA GLY A 192 4.35 -7.17 27.99
C GLY A 192 4.96 -5.93 28.65
N SER A 193 4.45 -4.73 28.31
CA SER A 193 4.92 -3.46 28.88
C SER A 193 4.10 -3.01 30.10
N ALA A 194 2.95 -3.64 30.34
CA ALA A 194 2.08 -3.37 31.49
C ALA A 194 2.42 -4.22 32.73
N ARG A 195 3.30 -5.22 32.60
CA ARG A 195 3.74 -6.07 33.70
C ARG A 195 4.87 -5.37 34.46
N PRO A 196 4.72 -5.10 35.78
CA PRO A 196 5.74 -4.42 36.59
C PRO A 196 7.04 -5.22 36.74
#